data_AF-A0A351IU86-F1
#
_entry.id   AF-A0A351IU86-F1
#
_cell.length_a   1.000
_cell.length_b   1.000
_cell.length_c   1.000
_cell.angle_alpha   90.00
_cell.angle_beta   90.00
_cell.angle_gamma   90.00
#
_symmetry.space_group_name_H-M   'P 1'
#
loop_
_entity.id
_entity.type
_entity.pdbx_description
1 polymer ?
#
loop_
_entity_poly.entity_id
_entity_poly.type
_entity_poly.pdbx_seq_one_letter_code
_entity_poly.pdbx_strand_id
1 'polypeptide(L)' 'MAIDFSLTPELEAIRARVRTFVNDVIRPGGEIIDGNGDNEALTGEDRLKALIGMRKQAHAEGLWLPHMPEEWGGMGLGHV' A
#
# COMPACT_ATOMS: atom_id res chain seq x y z
N MET A 1 -11.16 34.86 -8.57
CA MET A 1 -10.15 33.98 -7.96
C MET A 1 -10.47 32.56 -8.39
N ALA A 2 -9.46 31.80 -8.83
CA ALA A 2 -9.60 30.36 -9.10
C ALA A 2 -9.23 29.57 -7.83
N ILE A 3 -9.88 28.44 -7.61
CA ILE A 3 -9.49 27.49 -6.57
C ILE A 3 -8.24 26.76 -7.05
N ASP A 4 -7.23 26.65 -6.18
CA ASP A 4 -6.02 25.90 -6.46
C ASP A 4 -6.21 24.43 -6.09
N PHE A 5 -5.98 23.54 -7.06
CA PHE A 5 -6.07 22.08 -6.91
C PHE A 5 -4.70 21.40 -7.04
N SER A 6 -3.62 22.16 -7.03
CA SER A 6 -2.28 21.60 -7.03
C SER A 6 -2.03 20.81 -5.74
N LEU A 7 -1.37 19.67 -5.88
CA LEU A 7 -0.91 18.91 -4.73
C LEU A 7 0.32 19.59 -4.15
N THR A 8 0.42 19.61 -2.82
CA THR A 8 1.65 20.03 -2.16
C THR A 8 2.79 19.06 -2.52
N PRO A 9 4.07 19.49 -2.46
CA PRO A 9 5.20 18.60 -2.69
C PRO A 9 5.18 17.35 -1.80
N GLU A 10 4.67 17.47 -0.59
CA GLU A 10 4.48 16.36 0.35
C GLU A 10 3.46 15.33 -0.16
N LEU A 11 2.30 15.79 -0.63
CA LEU A 11 1.27 14.91 -1.19
C LEU A 11 1.74 14.24 -2.49
N GLU A 12 2.52 14.94 -3.32
CA GLU A 12 3.14 14.34 -4.50
C GLU A 12 4.15 13.24 -4.12
N ALA A 13 4.95 13.46 -3.07
CA ALA A 13 5.89 12.46 -2.58
C ALA A 13 5.16 11.21 -2.03
N ILE A 14 4.08 11.40 -1.26
CA ILE A 14 3.24 10.30 -0.78
C ILE A 14 2.63 9.53 -1.95
N ARG A 15 2.04 10.24 -2.91
CA ARG A 15 1.46 9.65 -4.14
C ARG A 15 2.49 8.83 -4.91
N ALA A 16 3.71 9.33 -5.06
CA ALA A 16 4.79 8.62 -5.75
C ALA A 16 5.19 7.34 -5.01
N ARG A 17 5.38 7.41 -3.69
CA ARG A 17 5.72 6.23 -2.85
C ARG A 17 4.64 5.16 -2.90
N VAL A 18 3.38 5.54 -2.76
CA VAL A 18 2.24 4.61 -2.85
C VAL A 18 2.19 3.96 -4.22
N ARG A 19 2.39 4.72 -5.30
CA ARG A 19 2.42 4.18 -6.67
C ARG A 19 3.51 3.12 -6.84
N THR A 20 4.71 3.40 -6.36
CA THR A 20 5.83 2.44 -6.40
C THR A 20 5.48 1.17 -5.64
N PHE A 21 5.00 1.29 -4.40
CA PHE A 21 4.64 0.11 -3.59
C PHE A 21 3.53 -0.73 -4.23
N VAL A 22 2.52 -0.09 -4.84
CA VAL A 22 1.46 -0.79 -5.57
C VAL A 22 2.04 -1.58 -6.76
N ASN A 23 2.88 -0.94 -7.57
CA ASN A 23 3.40 -1.54 -8.79
C ASN A 23 4.41 -2.66 -8.56
N ASP A 24 5.22 -2.51 -7.51
CA ASP A 24 6.41 -3.32 -7.29
C ASP A 24 6.16 -4.42 -6.24
N VAL A 25 5.18 -4.23 -5.33
CA VAL A 25 4.87 -5.18 -4.26
C VAL A 25 3.45 -5.73 -4.39
N ILE A 26 2.43 -4.86 -4.36
CA ILE A 26 1.04 -5.32 -4.26
C ILE A 26 0.60 -6.06 -5.52
N ARG A 27 0.85 -5.51 -6.71
CA ARG A 27 0.42 -6.12 -7.96
C ARG A 27 1.11 -7.47 -8.20
N PRO A 28 2.46 -7.60 -8.15
CA PRO A 28 3.11 -8.89 -8.30
C PRO A 28 2.71 -9.88 -7.20
N GLY A 29 2.60 -9.44 -5.94
CA GLY A 29 2.14 -10.29 -4.85
C GLY A 29 0.70 -10.77 -5.03
N GLY A 30 -0.18 -9.91 -5.55
CA GLY A 30 -1.56 -10.25 -5.91
C GLY A 30 -1.63 -11.29 -7.02
N GLU A 31 -0.81 -11.16 -8.07
CA GLU A 31 -0.76 -12.15 -9.16
C GLU A 31 -0.39 -13.56 -8.66
N ILE A 32 0.53 -13.64 -7.69
CA ILE A 32 0.91 -14.91 -7.03
C ILE A 32 -0.24 -15.44 -6.16
N ILE A 33 -0.83 -14.57 -5.33
CA ILE A 33 -1.87 -14.97 -4.38
C ILE A 33 -3.14 -15.43 -5.10
N ASP A 34 -3.56 -14.70 -6.13
CA ASP A 34 -4.81 -14.94 -6.84
C ASP A 34 -4.68 -15.96 -7.98
N GLY A 35 -3.45 -16.38 -8.32
CA GLY A 35 -3.20 -17.43 -9.32
C GLY A 35 -3.43 -16.95 -10.74
N ASN A 36 -2.61 -16.00 -11.20
CA ASN A 36 -2.68 -15.48 -12.57
C ASN A 36 -1.75 -16.24 -13.53
N GLY A 37 -2.16 -16.34 -14.80
CA GLY A 37 -1.41 -17.04 -15.85
C GLY A 37 -1.53 -18.57 -15.71
N ASP A 38 -0.39 -19.25 -15.66
CA ASP A 38 -0.31 -20.70 -15.48
C ASP A 38 -0.24 -21.13 -14.00
N ASN A 39 -0.32 -20.18 -13.06
CA ASN A 39 -0.21 -20.47 -11.62
C ASN A 39 -1.58 -20.71 -10.98
N GLU A 40 -1.65 -21.67 -10.05
CA GLU A 40 -2.82 -21.82 -9.19
C GLU A 40 -2.86 -20.77 -8.08
N ALA A 41 -4.07 -20.39 -7.67
CA ALA A 41 -4.26 -19.47 -6.56
C ALA A 41 -3.78 -20.09 -5.24
N LEU A 42 -3.12 -19.27 -4.41
CA LEU A 42 -2.81 -19.68 -3.05
C LEU A 42 -4.10 -19.82 -2.25
N THR A 43 -4.15 -20.82 -1.37
CA THR A 43 -5.29 -21.05 -0.47
C THR A 43 -4.83 -21.24 0.97
N GLY A 44 -5.78 -21.22 1.90
CA GLY A 44 -5.54 -21.56 3.31
C GLY A 44 -4.39 -20.76 3.96
N GLU A 45 -3.48 -21.51 4.59
CA GLU A 45 -2.36 -20.95 5.35
C GLU A 45 -1.36 -20.19 4.48
N ASP A 46 -1.10 -20.66 3.26
CA ASP A 46 -0.10 -20.06 2.38
C ASP A 46 -0.57 -18.70 1.86
N ARG A 47 -1.86 -18.58 1.52
CA ARG A 47 -2.48 -17.29 1.20
C ARG A 47 -2.36 -16.30 2.36
N LEU A 48 -2.65 -16.76 3.58
CA LEU A 48 -2.59 -15.92 4.77
C LEU A 48 -1.15 -15.44 5.05
N LYS A 49 -0.15 -16.33 4.93
CA LYS A 49 1.27 -15.99 5.09
C LYS A 49 1.70 -14.93 4.08
N ALA A 50 1.32 -15.09 2.80
CA ALA A 50 1.64 -14.11 1.75
C ALA A 50 1.03 -12.73 2.04
N LEU A 51 -0.25 -12.68 2.42
CA LEU A 51 -0.93 -11.42 2.79
C LEU A 51 -0.29 -10.74 4.01
N ILE A 52 0.03 -11.50 5.06
CA ILE A 52 0.71 -10.97 6.25
C ILE A 52 2.11 -10.46 5.88
N GLY A 53 2.82 -11.16 5.00
CA GLY A 53 4.11 -10.73 4.46
C GLY A 53 4.03 -9.36 3.79
N MET A 54 3.05 -9.16 2.90
CA MET A 54 2.85 -7.85 2.24
C MET A 54 2.45 -6.75 3.23
N ARG A 55 1.63 -7.05 4.25
CA ARG A 55 1.30 -6.08 5.32
C ARG A 55 2.54 -5.63 6.10
N LYS A 56 3.46 -6.56 6.39
CA LYS A 56 4.74 -6.22 7.04
C LYS A 56 5.61 -5.33 6.15
N GLN A 57 5.61 -5.56 4.84
CA GLN A 57 6.31 -4.69 3.89
C GLN A 57 5.69 -3.29 3.86
N ALA A 58 4.37 -3.18 3.79
CA ALA A 58 3.68 -1.88 3.83
C ALA A 58 3.98 -1.10 5.13
N HIS A 59 4.03 -1.80 6.27
CA HIS A 59 4.43 -1.21 7.54
C HIS A 59 5.89 -0.75 7.55
N ALA A 60 6.82 -1.55 7.02
CA ALA A 60 8.23 -1.17 6.94
C ALA A 60 8.46 0.04 6.03
N GLU A 61 7.66 0.19 4.98
CA GLU A 61 7.67 1.34 4.06
C GLU A 61 6.96 2.58 4.60
N GLY A 62 6.40 2.51 5.82
CA GLY A 62 5.63 3.61 6.42
C GLY A 62 4.34 3.94 5.65
N LEU A 63 3.73 2.94 5.01
CA LEU A 63 2.48 3.03 4.26
C LEU A 63 1.32 2.34 5.00
N TRP A 64 1.41 2.30 6.32
CA TRP A 64 0.47 1.60 7.19
C TRP A 64 -0.47 2.56 7.89
N LEU A 65 -1.74 2.17 7.98
CA LEU A 65 -2.81 2.93 8.65
C LEU A 65 -2.78 4.42 8.29
N PRO A 66 -3.09 4.79 7.02
CA PRO A 66 -2.94 6.14 6.51
C PRO A 66 -3.55 7.22 7.42
N HIS A 67 -4.74 6.95 7.96
CA HIS A 67 -5.46 7.91 8.79
C HIS A 67 -5.18 7.84 10.29
N MET A 68 -4.48 6.81 10.75
CA MET A 68 -4.15 6.71 12.16
C MET A 68 -3.06 7.73 12.50
N PRO A 69 -3.12 8.39 13.67
CA PRO A 69 -2.09 9.35 14.03
C PRO A 69 -0.71 8.69 14.12
N GLU A 70 0.32 9.50 13.90
CA GLU A 70 1.71 9.04 13.93
C GLU A 70 2.10 8.49 15.31
N GLU A 71 1.57 9.04 16.41
CA GLU A 71 1.86 8.56 17.76
C GLU A 71 1.31 7.15 18.05
N TRP A 72 0.42 6.64 17.20
CA TRP A 72 -0.08 5.26 17.21
C TRP A 72 0.54 4.40 16.10
N GLY A 73 1.51 4.94 15.35
CA GLY A 73 2.21 4.24 14.28
C GLY A 73 1.51 4.29 12.92
N GLY A 74 0.59 5.23 12.70
CA GLY A 74 0.00 5.51 11.39
C GLY A 74 0.73 6.63 10.64
N MET A 75 0.11 7.14 9.58
CA MET A 75 0.68 8.20 8.73
C MET A 75 0.09 9.61 9.01
N GLY A 76 -0.88 9.73 9.92
CA GLY A 76 -1.49 11.02 10.26
C GLY A 76 -2.22 11.72 9.11
N LEU A 77 -2.50 11.03 7.99
CA LEU A 77 -3.22 11.61 6.87
C LEU A 77 -4.68 11.76 7.27
N GLY A 78 -5.11 12.98 7.61
CA GLY A 78 -6.47 13.28 8.05
C GLY A 78 -7.54 12.96 6.98
N HIS A 79 -8.75 13.48 7.17
CA HIS A 79 -9.76 13.44 6.10
C HIS A 79 -9.23 14.22 4.90
N VAL A 80 -8.84 13.47 3.86
CA VAL A 80 -8.73 13.98 2.49
C VAL A 80 -10.12 14.37 2.00
#